data_AF-S9QCD8-F1
#
_entry.id   AF-S9QCD8-F1
#
_cell.length_a   1.000
_cell.length_b   1.000
_cell.length_c   1.000
_cell.angle_alpha   90.00
_cell.angle_beta   90.00
_cell.angle_gamma   90.00
#
_symmetry.space_group_name_H-M   'P 1'
#
loop_
_entity.id
_entity.type
_entity.pdbx_description
1 polymer ?
#
loop_
_entity_poly.entity_id
_entity_poly.type
_entity_poly.pdbx_seq_one_letter_code
_entity_poly.pdbx_strand_id
1 'polypeptide(L)'
;MSKIGVMICGHGSRSQAAVDQFSVLADKLPAYLPPDWAVEYGYLEFANPVIRDGLDKLREQGCDKILAVPGMLFAAMHSKNDIPTVLNTYAAKHGIEVSYGRELGVDPKMIAAAGARIQDAIDAANAVSHVANEDTCLVVIGRGASDPDANGNVAKIARMLHEGLGLGWLEIGYSGVTFPLVEPCLTHAAKLGYKRIVVFPYFLFTGILIDRIYGFTDQVAAQHPDIEFVKAGYLNDHDKVLETFAERVTEQMGANPPPNCGICAYRTQVLAGEDGASVTIPAEARQGHPAFSDTPPPTCVLCKYRVQVLGFEGEVGAVQESHHHHVEGQGANAPGSNVADCALCDTFCTGMCRLQMQDHHHHHHHDHGHHHHHDHDHDHHHHHAPYPHAKHPHGPESARKAKA
;
A
#
# COMPACT_ATOMS: atom_id res chain seq x y z
N MET A 1 33.37 -13.94 -0.94
CA MET A 1 32.26 -12.99 -1.18
C MET A 1 31.10 -13.46 -0.31
N SER A 2 30.40 -12.54 0.35
CA SER A 2 29.17 -12.87 1.10
C SER A 2 28.15 -13.49 0.14
N LYS A 3 27.43 -14.53 0.59
CA LYS A 3 26.36 -15.16 -0.19
C LYS A 3 25.05 -14.44 0.16
N ILE A 4 24.45 -13.83 -0.86
CA ILE A 4 23.25 -13.01 -0.69
C ILE A 4 21.99 -13.88 -0.74
N GLY A 5 21.13 -13.71 0.26
CA GLY A 5 19.76 -14.19 0.26
C GLY A 5 18.77 -13.03 0.10
N VAL A 6 17.62 -13.30 -0.49
CA VAL A 6 16.51 -12.35 -0.64
C VAL A 6 15.30 -12.95 0.04
N MET A 7 14.71 -12.18 0.96
CA MET A 7 13.54 -12.59 1.71
C MET A 7 12.33 -11.71 1.35
N ILE A 8 11.32 -12.30 0.71
CA ILE A 8 10.07 -11.58 0.40
C ILE A 8 9.08 -11.80 1.53
N CYS A 9 8.80 -10.73 2.28
CA CYS A 9 7.98 -10.77 3.49
C CYS A 9 6.52 -10.41 3.15
N GLY A 10 5.67 -11.42 3.00
CA GLY A 10 4.23 -11.23 2.83
C GLY A 10 3.52 -10.95 4.15
N HIS A 11 2.39 -10.27 4.10
CA HIS A 11 1.47 -10.20 5.25
C HIS A 11 0.95 -11.61 5.59
N GLY A 12 0.49 -12.31 4.55
CA GLY A 12 -0.27 -13.54 4.65
C GLY A 12 -1.77 -13.30 4.57
N SER A 13 -2.48 -14.33 4.14
CA SER A 13 -3.91 -14.27 3.86
C SER A 13 -4.57 -15.56 4.28
N ARG A 14 -5.83 -15.43 4.65
CA ARG A 14 -6.76 -16.53 4.92
C ARG A 14 -7.28 -17.17 3.64
N SER A 15 -7.14 -16.48 2.51
CA SER A 15 -7.51 -16.97 1.19
C SER A 15 -6.35 -17.74 0.59
N GLN A 16 -6.55 -19.03 0.33
CA GLN A 16 -5.54 -19.86 -0.34
C GLN A 16 -5.18 -19.29 -1.71
N ALA A 17 -6.15 -18.78 -2.48
CA ALA A 17 -5.89 -18.15 -3.77
C ALA A 17 -4.94 -16.94 -3.66
N ALA A 18 -5.04 -16.16 -2.58
CA ALA A 18 -4.11 -15.05 -2.34
C ALA A 18 -2.70 -15.52 -1.95
N VAL A 19 -2.61 -16.63 -1.19
CA VAL A 19 -1.34 -17.29 -0.84
C VAL A 19 -0.67 -17.82 -2.11
N ASP A 20 -1.42 -18.50 -2.98
CA ASP A 20 -0.93 -19.05 -4.24
C ASP A 20 -0.46 -17.95 -5.21
N GLN A 21 -1.19 -16.83 -5.32
CA GLN A 21 -0.75 -15.70 -6.15
C GLN A 21 0.55 -15.07 -5.61
N PHE A 22 0.73 -15.01 -4.30
CA PHE A 22 1.96 -14.53 -3.70
C PHE A 22 3.14 -15.45 -4.00
N SER A 23 2.96 -16.77 -3.92
CA SER A 23 4.03 -17.73 -4.24
C SER A 23 4.42 -17.64 -5.71
N VAL A 24 3.45 -17.49 -6.63
CA VAL A 24 3.74 -17.27 -8.07
C VAL A 24 4.59 -16.02 -8.28
N LEU A 25 4.33 -14.93 -7.56
CA LEU A 25 5.17 -13.74 -7.62
C LEU A 25 6.60 -14.04 -7.14
N ALA A 26 6.74 -14.76 -6.01
CA ALA A 26 8.02 -15.16 -5.48
C ALA A 26 8.81 -16.08 -6.44
N ASP A 27 8.13 -17.00 -7.13
CA ASP A 27 8.72 -17.92 -8.11
C ASP A 27 9.22 -17.19 -9.37
N LYS A 28 8.55 -16.09 -9.75
CA LYS A 28 8.93 -15.27 -10.92
C LYS A 28 10.04 -14.27 -10.63
N LEU A 29 10.16 -13.82 -9.39
CA LEU A 29 11.10 -12.77 -9.00
C LEU A 29 12.59 -13.08 -9.28
N PRO A 30 13.11 -14.32 -9.11
CA PRO A 30 14.51 -14.65 -9.40
C PRO A 30 14.99 -14.24 -10.80
N ALA A 31 14.10 -14.25 -11.80
CA ALA A 31 14.44 -13.85 -13.17
C ALA A 31 14.80 -12.35 -13.30
N TYR A 32 14.48 -11.54 -12.30
CA TYR A 32 14.74 -10.09 -12.25
C TYR A 32 15.93 -9.74 -11.34
N LEU A 33 16.59 -10.74 -10.74
CA LEU A 33 17.65 -10.59 -9.76
C LEU A 33 18.97 -11.21 -10.27
N PRO A 34 20.12 -10.89 -9.65
CA PRO A 34 21.36 -11.60 -9.93
C PRO A 34 21.20 -13.12 -9.75
N PRO A 35 21.71 -13.94 -10.67
CA PRO A 35 21.40 -15.38 -10.73
C PRO A 35 21.99 -16.19 -9.56
N ASP A 36 22.93 -15.62 -8.81
CA ASP A 36 23.57 -16.22 -7.65
C ASP A 36 22.86 -15.91 -6.32
N TRP A 37 21.81 -15.08 -6.34
CA TRP A 37 21.05 -14.72 -5.16
C TRP A 37 19.97 -15.77 -4.88
N ALA A 38 19.99 -16.33 -3.67
CA ALA A 38 18.92 -17.22 -3.21
C ALA A 38 17.67 -16.39 -2.90
N VAL A 39 16.49 -16.86 -3.30
CA VAL A 39 15.22 -16.15 -3.04
C VAL A 39 14.31 -17.08 -2.27
N GLU A 40 13.83 -16.62 -1.12
CA GLU A 40 12.80 -17.29 -0.32
C GLU A 40 11.70 -16.28 0.03
N TYR A 41 10.57 -16.80 0.46
CA TYR A 41 9.44 -16.00 0.90
C TYR A 41 8.79 -16.58 2.15
N GLY A 42 7.99 -15.75 2.81
CA GLY A 42 7.23 -16.18 3.98
C GLY A 42 6.26 -15.10 4.43
N TYR A 43 5.33 -15.51 5.27
CA TYR A 43 4.24 -14.66 5.74
C TYR A 43 4.43 -14.27 7.21
N LEU A 44 3.97 -13.07 7.54
CA LEU A 44 3.93 -12.59 8.92
C LEU A 44 2.93 -13.41 9.74
N GLU A 45 1.74 -13.67 9.17
CA GLU A 45 0.64 -14.37 9.84
C GLU A 45 -0.30 -15.09 8.85
N PHE A 46 -1.23 -15.91 9.37
CA PHE A 46 -2.33 -16.60 8.66
C PHE A 46 -1.98 -17.62 7.57
N ALA A 47 -0.74 -17.66 7.09
CA ALA A 47 -0.32 -18.57 6.02
C ALA A 47 1.07 -19.13 6.31
N ASN A 48 1.37 -20.26 5.67
CA ASN A 48 2.70 -20.88 5.67
C ASN A 48 3.30 -20.82 4.27
N PRO A 49 4.64 -20.75 4.12
CA PRO A 49 5.65 -20.71 5.18
C PRO A 49 5.64 -19.39 5.97
N VAL A 50 6.00 -19.39 7.25
CA VAL A 50 6.17 -18.13 8.00
C VAL A 50 7.52 -17.50 7.65
N ILE A 51 7.69 -16.19 7.92
CA ILE A 51 8.95 -15.47 7.61
C ILE A 51 10.19 -16.20 8.18
N ARG A 52 10.07 -16.78 9.39
CA ARG A 52 11.17 -17.51 10.03
C ARG A 52 11.62 -18.73 9.23
N ASP A 53 10.69 -19.48 8.64
CA ASP A 53 11.01 -20.66 7.84
C ASP A 53 11.82 -20.28 6.59
N GLY A 54 11.45 -19.16 5.94
CA GLY A 54 12.19 -18.64 4.78
C GLY A 54 13.59 -18.18 5.16
N LEU A 55 13.75 -17.51 6.31
CA LEU A 55 15.07 -17.11 6.81
C LEU A 55 15.95 -18.31 7.16
N ASP A 56 15.38 -19.35 7.77
CA ASP A 56 16.10 -20.58 8.09
C ASP A 56 16.62 -21.26 6.82
N LYS A 57 15.79 -21.37 5.78
CA LYS A 57 16.21 -21.90 4.47
C LYS A 57 17.35 -21.07 3.85
N LEU A 58 17.26 -19.74 3.86
CA LEU A 58 18.33 -18.89 3.34
C LEU A 58 19.65 -19.12 4.09
N ARG A 59 19.59 -19.23 5.42
CA ARG A 59 20.77 -19.52 6.25
C ARG A 59 21.32 -20.92 6.00
N GLU A 60 20.47 -21.94 5.87
CA GLU A 60 20.87 -23.31 5.53
C GLU A 60 21.53 -23.40 4.16
N GLN A 61 21.10 -22.55 3.22
CA GLN A 61 21.77 -22.37 1.93
C GLN A 61 23.12 -21.65 2.06
N GLY A 62 23.52 -21.20 3.24
CA GLY A 62 24.78 -20.53 3.51
C GLY A 62 24.76 -19.04 3.22
N CYS A 63 23.58 -18.40 3.12
CA CYS A 63 23.51 -16.95 3.00
C CYS A 63 23.91 -16.31 4.34
N ASP A 64 24.86 -15.39 4.30
CA ASP A 64 25.37 -14.65 5.46
C ASP A 64 24.90 -13.18 5.47
N LYS A 65 24.27 -12.74 4.37
CA LYS A 65 23.59 -11.45 4.22
C LYS A 65 22.24 -11.63 3.54
N ILE A 66 21.17 -11.19 4.21
CA ILE A 66 19.79 -11.32 3.73
C ILE A 66 19.21 -9.93 3.44
N LEU A 67 18.71 -9.74 2.23
CA LEU A 67 17.99 -8.54 1.79
C LEU A 67 16.48 -8.82 1.88
N ALA A 68 15.84 -8.37 2.97
CA ALA A 68 14.40 -8.53 3.12
C ALA A 68 13.64 -7.38 2.44
N VAL A 69 12.51 -7.67 1.80
CA VAL A 69 11.61 -6.67 1.19
C VAL A 69 10.17 -6.99 1.59
N PRO A 70 9.39 -6.00 2.07
CA PRO A 70 7.98 -6.22 2.38
C PRO A 70 7.15 -6.31 1.09
N GLY A 71 6.36 -7.37 0.97
CA GLY A 71 5.34 -7.54 -0.07
C GLY A 71 4.10 -6.67 0.17
N MET A 72 4.32 -5.37 0.32
CA MET A 72 3.32 -4.37 0.72
C MET A 72 3.35 -3.18 -0.24
N LEU A 73 2.19 -2.58 -0.47
CA LEU A 73 2.09 -1.40 -1.34
C LEU A 73 2.57 -0.12 -0.65
N PHE A 74 2.20 0.09 0.61
CA PHE A 74 2.51 1.32 1.35
C PHE A 74 2.97 1.01 2.77
N ALA A 75 3.85 1.87 3.31
CA ALA A 75 4.30 1.78 4.68
C ALA A 75 3.17 2.13 5.65
N ALA A 76 2.67 1.13 6.35
CA ALA A 76 1.79 1.27 7.51
C ALA A 76 2.30 0.37 8.64
N MET A 77 1.46 0.06 9.62
CA MET A 77 1.85 -0.64 10.85
C MET A 77 2.71 -1.90 10.62
N HIS A 78 2.31 -2.80 9.72
CA HIS A 78 3.05 -4.03 9.46
C HIS A 78 4.46 -3.81 8.90
N SER A 79 4.59 -2.93 7.90
CA SER A 79 5.89 -2.59 7.30
C SER A 79 6.74 -1.74 8.23
N LYS A 80 6.11 -0.94 9.10
CA LYS A 80 6.79 -0.02 10.01
C LYS A 80 7.17 -0.66 11.34
N ASN A 81 6.53 -1.76 11.77
CA ASN A 81 6.71 -2.32 13.11
C ASN A 81 6.93 -3.83 13.09
N ASP A 82 5.96 -4.59 12.55
CA ASP A 82 5.90 -6.05 12.75
C ASP A 82 7.03 -6.77 12.01
N ILE A 83 7.13 -6.56 10.69
CA ILE A 83 8.16 -7.21 9.87
C ILE A 83 9.58 -6.83 10.36
N PRO A 84 9.89 -5.53 10.58
CA PRO A 84 11.14 -5.16 11.23
C PRO A 84 11.45 -5.87 12.54
N THR A 85 10.44 -6.07 13.39
CA THR A 85 10.63 -6.74 14.68
C THR A 85 11.00 -8.21 14.48
N VAL A 86 10.28 -8.92 13.61
CA VAL A 86 10.60 -10.32 13.24
C VAL A 86 12.05 -10.43 12.75
N LEU A 87 12.43 -9.56 11.79
CA LEU A 87 13.74 -9.61 11.12
C LEU A 87 14.88 -9.26 12.08
N ASN A 88 14.72 -8.20 12.88
CA ASN A 88 15.77 -7.75 13.81
C ASN A 88 15.96 -8.76 14.96
N THR A 89 14.88 -9.37 15.46
CA THR A 89 14.96 -10.45 16.44
C THR A 89 15.69 -11.67 15.87
N TYR A 90 15.37 -12.06 14.63
CA TYR A 90 16.04 -13.18 13.96
C TYR A 90 17.55 -12.89 13.75
N ALA A 91 17.87 -11.70 13.25
CA ALA A 91 19.26 -11.26 13.03
C ALA A 91 20.09 -11.30 14.33
N ALA A 92 19.55 -10.74 15.42
CA ALA A 92 20.20 -10.74 16.72
C ALA A 92 20.40 -12.16 17.29
N LYS A 93 19.41 -13.04 17.12
CA LYS A 93 19.48 -14.43 17.59
C LYS A 93 20.53 -15.26 16.86
N HIS A 94 20.68 -15.05 15.56
CA HIS A 94 21.50 -15.90 14.71
C HIS A 94 22.83 -15.28 14.26
N GLY A 95 23.11 -14.02 14.62
CA GLY A 95 24.35 -13.34 14.26
C GLY A 95 24.51 -13.16 12.74
N ILE A 96 23.40 -13.00 12.02
CA ILE A 96 23.34 -12.85 10.56
C ILE A 96 22.97 -11.40 10.19
N GLU A 97 23.54 -10.90 9.10
CA GLU A 97 23.17 -9.58 8.58
C GLU A 97 21.82 -9.69 7.85
N VAL A 98 20.80 -8.99 8.36
CA VAL A 98 19.50 -8.86 7.70
C VAL A 98 19.23 -7.38 7.48
N SER A 99 19.14 -6.95 6.22
CA SER A 99 18.68 -5.61 5.86
C SER A 99 17.20 -5.64 5.48
N TYR A 100 16.53 -4.50 5.62
CA TYR A 100 15.12 -4.35 5.31
C TYR A 100 14.91 -3.21 4.32
N GLY A 101 14.37 -3.54 3.15
CA GLY A 101 14.02 -2.58 2.11
C GLY A 101 12.71 -1.85 2.42
N ARG A 102 12.49 -0.74 1.73
CA ARG A 102 11.18 -0.10 1.71
C ARG A 102 10.19 -0.90 0.85
N GLU A 103 8.92 -0.60 1.05
CA GLU A 103 7.78 -1.09 0.28
C GLU A 103 7.78 -0.66 -1.19
N LEU A 104 6.86 -1.21 -1.99
CA LEU A 104 6.72 -0.89 -3.41
C LEU A 104 6.45 0.60 -3.64
N GLY A 105 5.61 1.18 -2.78
CA GLY A 105 5.45 2.63 -2.63
C GLY A 105 4.84 3.31 -3.86
N VAL A 106 5.07 4.63 -3.92
CA VAL A 106 4.70 5.44 -5.09
C VAL A 106 5.83 5.36 -6.10
N ASP A 107 5.64 4.52 -7.11
CA ASP A 107 6.64 4.24 -8.14
C ASP A 107 6.04 4.33 -9.55
N PRO A 108 6.76 4.90 -10.53
CA PRO A 108 6.31 4.92 -11.93
C PRO A 108 5.95 3.53 -12.49
N LYS A 109 6.65 2.47 -12.08
CA LYS A 109 6.35 1.10 -12.51
C LYS A 109 5.03 0.60 -11.93
N MET A 110 4.73 0.95 -10.68
CA MET A 110 3.45 0.61 -10.06
C MET A 110 2.29 1.39 -10.70
N ILE A 111 2.52 2.65 -11.07
CA ILE A 111 1.56 3.44 -11.85
C ILE A 111 1.36 2.80 -13.23
N ALA A 112 2.42 2.36 -13.90
CA ALA A 112 2.33 1.69 -15.19
C ALA A 112 1.55 0.36 -15.11
N ALA A 113 1.79 -0.45 -14.07
CA ALA A 113 1.02 -1.67 -13.82
C ALA A 113 -0.47 -1.38 -13.61
N ALA A 114 -0.79 -0.41 -12.76
CA ALA A 114 -2.18 -0.01 -12.50
C ALA A 114 -2.85 0.55 -13.76
N GLY A 115 -2.15 1.42 -14.50
CA GLY A 115 -2.63 2.01 -15.75
C GLY A 115 -2.95 0.94 -16.79
N ALA A 116 -2.10 -0.08 -16.93
CA ALA A 116 -2.36 -1.21 -17.83
C ALA A 116 -3.65 -1.96 -17.45
N ARG A 117 -3.84 -2.28 -16.16
CA ARG A 117 -5.06 -2.96 -15.69
C ARG A 117 -6.34 -2.16 -15.93
N ILE A 118 -6.28 -0.84 -15.73
CA ILE A 118 -7.40 0.06 -15.97
C ILE A 118 -7.67 0.15 -17.48
N GLN A 119 -6.63 0.31 -18.30
CA GLN A 119 -6.75 0.42 -19.74
C GLN A 119 -7.32 -0.86 -20.36
N ASP A 120 -6.85 -2.04 -19.95
CA ASP A 120 -7.39 -3.34 -20.39
C ASP A 120 -8.91 -3.42 -20.15
N ALA A 121 -9.36 -2.94 -18.99
CA ALA A 121 -10.78 -2.95 -18.62
C ALA A 121 -11.60 -1.93 -19.45
N ILE A 122 -11.04 -0.74 -19.70
CA ILE A 122 -11.66 0.28 -20.54
C ILE A 122 -11.76 -0.20 -21.99
N ASP A 123 -10.70 -0.81 -22.53
CA ASP A 123 -10.65 -1.31 -23.90
C ASP A 123 -11.66 -2.44 -24.10
N ALA A 124 -11.73 -3.37 -23.14
CA ALA A 124 -12.72 -4.44 -23.15
C ALA A 124 -14.17 -3.90 -23.12
N ALA A 125 -14.45 -2.89 -22.28
CA ALA A 125 -15.76 -2.25 -22.23
C ALA A 125 -16.08 -1.48 -23.53
N ASN A 126 -15.11 -0.73 -24.07
CA ASN A 126 -15.25 0.04 -25.31
C ASN A 126 -15.47 -0.84 -26.55
N ALA A 127 -15.01 -2.10 -26.53
CA ALA A 127 -15.33 -3.07 -27.57
C ALA A 127 -16.83 -3.43 -27.61
N VAL A 128 -17.57 -3.24 -26.52
CA VAL A 128 -19.02 -3.48 -26.41
C VAL A 128 -19.81 -2.19 -26.60
N SER A 129 -19.46 -1.14 -25.84
CA SER A 129 -20.10 0.17 -25.90
C SER A 129 -19.04 1.26 -25.68
N HIS A 130 -18.85 2.13 -26.66
CA HIS A 130 -17.86 3.18 -26.54
C HIS A 130 -18.34 4.31 -25.61
N VAL A 131 -17.54 4.64 -24.60
CA VAL A 131 -17.72 5.82 -23.74
C VAL A 131 -16.42 6.61 -23.76
N ALA A 132 -16.52 7.93 -24.00
CA ALA A 132 -15.37 8.81 -24.02
C ALA A 132 -14.70 8.88 -22.64
N ASN A 133 -13.39 9.09 -22.60
CA ASN A 133 -12.65 9.17 -21.34
C ASN A 133 -13.18 10.30 -20.45
N GLU A 134 -13.53 11.47 -21.02
CA GLU A 134 -14.13 12.61 -20.30
C GLU A 134 -15.52 12.32 -19.70
N ASP A 135 -16.21 11.28 -20.20
CA ASP A 135 -17.49 10.78 -19.67
C ASP A 135 -17.30 9.61 -18.68
N THR A 136 -16.05 9.28 -18.33
CA THR A 136 -15.69 8.14 -17.47
C THR A 136 -15.08 8.62 -16.15
N CYS A 137 -15.64 8.17 -15.02
CA CYS A 137 -15.07 8.38 -13.69
C CYS A 137 -14.21 7.17 -13.28
N LEU A 138 -12.99 7.42 -12.80
CA LEU A 138 -12.16 6.40 -12.16
C LEU A 138 -12.46 6.36 -10.66
N VAL A 139 -12.67 5.17 -10.11
CA VAL A 139 -12.73 4.95 -8.66
C VAL A 139 -11.56 4.06 -8.28
N VAL A 140 -10.58 4.61 -7.56
CA VAL A 140 -9.46 3.83 -7.04
C VAL A 140 -9.75 3.42 -5.60
N ILE A 141 -9.77 2.11 -5.34
CA ILE A 141 -10.01 1.57 -4.01
C ILE A 141 -8.69 1.08 -3.41
N GLY A 142 -8.24 1.74 -2.35
CA GLY A 142 -7.12 1.31 -1.52
C GLY A 142 -7.54 0.38 -0.37
N ARG A 143 -6.57 -0.18 0.35
CA ARG A 143 -6.86 -0.92 1.59
C ARG A 143 -7.46 0.00 2.66
N GLY A 144 -6.81 1.15 2.87
CA GLY A 144 -7.03 2.07 3.98
C GLY A 144 -6.14 1.74 5.18
N ALA A 145 -5.63 2.77 5.85
CA ALA A 145 -4.78 2.65 7.03
C ALA A 145 -5.10 3.73 8.07
N SER A 146 -4.72 3.48 9.32
CA SER A 146 -4.67 4.51 10.37
C SER A 146 -3.50 5.48 10.19
N ASP A 147 -2.57 5.15 9.30
CA ASP A 147 -1.48 6.01 8.90
C ASP A 147 -1.90 6.90 7.71
N PRO A 148 -1.99 8.22 7.89
CA PRO A 148 -2.44 9.13 6.84
C PRO A 148 -1.47 9.17 5.65
N ASP A 149 -0.18 8.87 5.85
CA ASP A 149 0.82 8.87 4.78
C ASP A 149 0.54 7.74 3.75
N ALA A 150 0.13 6.56 4.24
CA ALA A 150 -0.29 5.46 3.38
C ALA A 150 -1.55 5.82 2.56
N ASN A 151 -2.51 6.52 3.17
CA ASN A 151 -3.72 6.98 2.48
C ASN A 151 -3.40 8.08 1.45
N GLY A 152 -2.52 9.02 1.80
CA GLY A 152 -2.03 10.06 0.89
C GLY A 152 -1.31 9.47 -0.33
N ASN A 153 -0.57 8.38 -0.15
CA ASN A 153 0.08 7.66 -1.25
C ASN A 153 -0.92 7.02 -2.23
N VAL A 154 -2.04 6.46 -1.74
CA VAL A 154 -3.16 6.01 -2.61
C VAL A 154 -3.68 7.19 -3.42
N ALA A 155 -3.94 8.32 -2.76
CA ALA A 155 -4.46 9.52 -3.43
C ALA A 155 -3.49 10.04 -4.51
N LYS A 156 -2.18 10.02 -4.22
CA LYS A 156 -1.14 10.39 -5.18
C LYS A 156 -1.12 9.47 -6.40
N ILE A 157 -1.16 8.15 -6.20
CA ILE A 157 -1.23 7.17 -7.30
C ILE A 157 -2.50 7.39 -8.12
N ALA A 158 -3.65 7.50 -7.46
CA ALA A 158 -4.92 7.69 -8.11
C ALA A 158 -4.94 8.97 -8.96
N ARG A 159 -4.35 10.06 -8.44
CA ARG A 159 -4.21 11.31 -9.18
C ARG A 159 -3.35 11.15 -10.43
N MET A 160 -2.21 10.47 -10.32
CA MET A 160 -1.33 10.21 -11.46
C MET A 160 -1.99 9.31 -12.51
N LEU A 161 -2.83 8.35 -12.09
CA LEU A 161 -3.58 7.49 -13.02
C LEU A 161 -4.69 8.25 -13.75
N HIS A 162 -5.49 9.02 -13.01
CA HIS A 162 -6.56 9.83 -13.57
C HIS A 162 -6.04 10.81 -14.62
N GLU A 163 -5.03 11.61 -14.28
CA GLU A 163 -4.39 12.51 -15.24
C GLU A 163 -3.55 11.74 -16.27
N GLY A 164 -3.00 10.57 -15.96
CA GLY A 164 -2.28 9.79 -16.95
C GLY A 164 -3.18 9.27 -18.07
N LEU A 165 -4.41 8.88 -17.73
CA LEU A 165 -5.38 8.24 -18.63
C LEU A 165 -6.39 9.24 -19.25
N GLY A 166 -6.46 10.46 -18.72
CA GLY A 166 -7.38 11.50 -19.21
C GLY A 166 -8.85 11.20 -19.00
N LEU A 167 -9.16 10.53 -17.89
CA LEU A 167 -10.53 10.25 -17.48
C LEU A 167 -11.19 11.54 -16.96
N GLY A 168 -12.52 11.55 -16.95
CA GLY A 168 -13.30 12.74 -16.62
C GLY A 168 -13.22 13.16 -15.16
N TRP A 169 -13.09 12.17 -14.28
CA TRP A 169 -13.00 12.38 -12.84
C TRP A 169 -12.30 11.24 -12.11
N LEU A 170 -12.01 11.51 -10.83
CA LEU A 170 -11.46 10.56 -9.89
C LEU A 170 -12.18 10.63 -8.55
N GLU A 171 -12.60 9.48 -8.05
CA GLU A 171 -12.96 9.25 -6.66
C GLU A 171 -12.00 8.24 -6.02
N ILE A 172 -11.77 8.39 -4.72
CA ILE A 172 -10.89 7.52 -3.95
C ILE A 172 -11.70 6.95 -2.79
N GLY A 173 -11.70 5.63 -2.66
CA GLY A 173 -12.33 4.92 -1.57
C GLY A 173 -11.40 3.90 -0.94
N TYR A 174 -11.88 3.29 0.14
CA TYR A 174 -11.10 2.32 0.90
C TYR A 174 -11.92 1.08 1.24
N SER A 175 -11.27 -0.08 1.28
CA SER A 175 -11.91 -1.34 1.66
C SER A 175 -12.19 -1.46 3.16
N GLY A 176 -11.56 -0.62 3.99
CA GLY A 176 -11.69 -0.61 5.45
C GLY A 176 -10.75 0.40 6.12
N VAL A 177 -10.78 0.43 7.45
CA VAL A 177 -9.94 1.26 8.35
C VAL A 177 -10.21 2.76 8.26
N THR A 178 -10.26 3.33 7.06
CA THR A 178 -10.52 4.75 6.82
C THR A 178 -11.66 4.93 5.82
N PHE A 179 -12.03 6.17 5.56
CA PHE A 179 -13.22 6.56 4.81
C PHE A 179 -12.88 7.38 3.55
N PRO A 180 -13.78 7.41 2.54
CA PRO A 180 -15.04 6.67 2.45
C PRO A 180 -14.85 5.18 2.17
N LEU A 181 -15.75 4.34 2.68
CA LEU A 181 -15.80 2.91 2.32
C LEU A 181 -16.35 2.72 0.88
N VAL A 182 -16.14 1.53 0.32
CA VAL A 182 -16.47 1.21 -1.09
C VAL A 182 -17.88 1.63 -1.50
N GLU A 183 -18.92 1.17 -0.80
CA GLU A 183 -20.32 1.48 -1.16
C GLU A 183 -20.64 2.99 -1.05
N PRO A 184 -20.33 3.70 0.05
CA PRO A 184 -20.48 5.14 0.12
C PRO A 184 -19.72 5.91 -0.97
N CYS A 185 -18.49 5.48 -1.30
CA CYS A 185 -17.67 6.07 -2.36
C CYS A 185 -18.34 5.91 -3.74
N LEU A 186 -18.78 4.69 -4.08
CA LEU A 186 -19.45 4.43 -5.35
C LEU A 186 -20.82 5.11 -5.44
N THR A 187 -21.58 5.15 -4.35
CA THR A 187 -22.85 5.88 -4.25
C THR A 187 -22.65 7.38 -4.45
N HIS A 188 -21.53 7.92 -3.98
CA HIS A 188 -21.16 9.31 -4.25
C HIS A 188 -20.77 9.51 -5.73
N ALA A 189 -19.90 8.65 -6.26
CA ALA A 189 -19.47 8.69 -7.66
C ALA A 189 -20.64 8.63 -8.65
N ALA A 190 -21.65 7.81 -8.36
CA ALA A 190 -22.86 7.68 -9.19
C ALA A 190 -23.69 8.96 -9.28
N LYS A 191 -23.54 9.91 -8.34
CA LYS A 191 -24.26 11.20 -8.35
C LYS A 191 -23.55 12.26 -9.19
N LEU A 192 -22.34 12.00 -9.66
CA LEU A 192 -21.52 12.98 -10.38
C LEU A 192 -21.88 13.11 -11.88
N GLY A 193 -22.73 12.23 -12.41
CA GLY A 193 -23.26 12.32 -13.78
C GLY A 193 -22.37 11.73 -14.88
N TYR A 194 -21.34 10.96 -14.53
CA TYR A 194 -20.52 10.23 -15.50
C TYR A 194 -21.26 9.01 -16.05
N LYS A 195 -21.06 8.71 -17.33
CA LYS A 195 -21.74 7.59 -18.03
C LYS A 195 -21.13 6.25 -17.67
N ARG A 196 -19.84 6.24 -17.33
CA ARG A 196 -19.11 5.05 -16.92
C ARG A 196 -18.36 5.29 -15.62
N ILE A 197 -18.33 4.28 -14.75
CA ILE A 197 -17.48 4.23 -13.56
C ILE A 197 -16.56 3.00 -13.69
N VAL A 198 -15.25 3.24 -13.73
CA VAL A 198 -14.23 2.17 -13.69
C VAL A 198 -13.76 2.01 -12.26
N VAL A 199 -14.01 0.85 -11.66
CA VAL A 199 -13.59 0.52 -10.28
C VAL A 199 -12.30 -0.28 -10.32
N PHE A 200 -11.23 0.31 -9.80
CA PHE A 200 -9.90 -0.29 -9.77
C PHE A 200 -9.42 -0.55 -8.34
N PRO A 201 -9.31 -1.82 -7.92
CA PRO A 201 -8.68 -2.17 -6.65
C PRO A 201 -7.15 -2.03 -6.76
N TYR A 202 -6.57 -1.08 -6.02
CA TYR A 202 -5.11 -0.95 -5.91
C TYR A 202 -4.58 -1.93 -4.85
N PHE A 203 -4.50 -3.20 -5.24
CA PHE A 203 -4.10 -4.34 -4.42
C PHE A 203 -3.14 -5.23 -5.19
N LEU A 204 -2.23 -5.90 -4.46
CA LEU A 204 -1.34 -6.88 -5.07
C LEU A 204 -2.08 -8.17 -5.44
N PHE A 205 -2.90 -8.71 -4.54
CA PHE A 205 -3.46 -10.06 -4.72
C PHE A 205 -4.98 -10.09 -4.51
N THR A 206 -5.57 -11.18 -4.95
CA THR A 206 -6.97 -11.53 -4.76
C THR A 206 -7.32 -11.76 -3.28
N GLY A 207 -8.58 -12.11 -3.06
CA GLY A 207 -9.12 -12.61 -1.80
C GLY A 207 -10.32 -11.80 -1.35
N ILE A 208 -10.69 -12.01 -0.09
CA ILE A 208 -11.92 -11.49 0.53
C ILE A 208 -12.15 -10.00 0.26
N LEU A 209 -11.10 -9.19 0.22
CA LEU A 209 -11.23 -7.75 0.02
C LEU A 209 -11.55 -7.39 -1.43
N ILE A 210 -10.97 -8.09 -2.40
CA ILE A 210 -11.31 -7.91 -3.82
C ILE A 210 -12.75 -8.35 -4.06
N ASP A 211 -13.13 -9.52 -3.53
CA ASP A 211 -14.50 -10.04 -3.63
C ASP A 211 -15.51 -9.03 -3.06
N ARG A 212 -15.19 -8.43 -1.91
CA ARG A 212 -16.00 -7.37 -1.29
C ARG A 212 -16.12 -6.13 -2.18
N ILE A 213 -15.01 -5.66 -2.76
CA ILE A 213 -15.02 -4.47 -3.63
C ILE A 213 -15.94 -4.70 -4.83
N TYR A 214 -15.78 -5.84 -5.49
CA TYR A 214 -16.60 -6.20 -6.65
C TYR A 214 -18.06 -6.45 -6.27
N GLY A 215 -18.32 -7.10 -5.13
CA GLY A 215 -19.68 -7.31 -4.62
C GLY A 215 -20.43 -5.99 -4.36
N PHE A 216 -19.78 -5.02 -3.70
CA PHE A 216 -20.37 -3.69 -3.52
C PHE A 216 -20.50 -2.93 -4.84
N THR A 217 -19.58 -3.15 -5.79
CA THR A 217 -19.69 -2.58 -7.14
C THR A 217 -20.96 -3.08 -7.84
N ASP A 218 -21.22 -4.38 -7.79
CA ASP A 218 -22.41 -4.98 -8.40
C ASP A 218 -23.71 -4.51 -7.72
N GLN A 219 -23.69 -4.36 -6.39
CA GLN A 219 -24.84 -3.84 -5.63
C GLN A 219 -25.19 -2.39 -5.98
N VAL A 220 -24.18 -1.51 -6.12
CA VAL A 220 -24.41 -0.11 -6.52
C VAL A 220 -24.80 -0.04 -7.99
N ALA A 221 -24.17 -0.83 -8.87
CA ALA A 221 -24.53 -0.90 -10.28
C ALA A 221 -26.01 -1.28 -10.49
N ALA A 222 -26.53 -2.24 -9.71
CA ALA A 222 -27.94 -2.63 -9.77
C ALA A 222 -28.92 -1.50 -9.41
N GLN A 223 -28.47 -0.50 -8.64
CA GLN A 223 -29.27 0.67 -8.25
C GLN A 223 -29.17 1.82 -9.26
N HIS A 224 -28.21 1.75 -10.19
CA HIS A 224 -27.89 2.80 -11.16
C HIS A 224 -27.78 2.21 -12.59
N PRO A 225 -28.88 1.69 -13.17
CA PRO A 225 -28.85 0.99 -14.45
C PRO A 225 -28.44 1.85 -15.65
N ASP A 226 -28.49 3.18 -15.51
CA ASP A 226 -28.08 4.14 -16.55
C ASP A 226 -26.55 4.40 -16.59
N ILE A 227 -25.79 3.84 -15.64
CA ILE A 227 -24.34 4.00 -15.55
C ILE A 227 -23.67 2.65 -15.82
N GLU A 228 -22.67 2.64 -16.69
CA GLU A 228 -21.86 1.45 -16.91
C GLU A 228 -20.78 1.30 -15.83
N PHE A 229 -20.85 0.24 -15.02
CA PHE A 229 -19.81 -0.08 -14.05
C PHE A 229 -18.84 -1.11 -14.61
N VAL A 230 -17.56 -0.77 -14.66
CA VAL A 230 -16.48 -1.61 -15.18
C VAL A 230 -15.54 -1.99 -14.05
N LYS A 231 -15.38 -3.30 -13.78
CA LYS A 231 -14.47 -3.82 -12.76
C LYS A 231 -13.09 -4.08 -13.37
N ALA A 232 -12.11 -3.22 -13.09
CA ALA A 232 -10.75 -3.44 -13.53
C ALA A 232 -10.04 -4.50 -12.67
N GLY A 233 -9.09 -5.22 -13.27
CA GLY A 233 -8.24 -6.17 -12.55
C GLY A 233 -7.31 -5.45 -11.56
N TYR A 234 -6.82 -6.17 -10.54
CA TYR A 234 -5.82 -5.68 -9.59
C TYR A 234 -4.39 -5.94 -10.11
N LEU A 235 -3.36 -5.51 -9.36
CA LEU A 235 -1.97 -5.48 -9.84
C LEU A 235 -1.43 -6.88 -10.19
N ASN A 236 -1.56 -7.83 -9.26
CA ASN A 236 -1.04 -9.20 -9.37
C ASN A 236 0.46 -9.24 -9.73
N ASP A 237 0.85 -10.23 -10.52
CA ASP A 237 2.19 -10.53 -11.01
C ASP A 237 2.54 -9.77 -12.30
N HIS A 238 1.96 -8.57 -12.51
CA HIS A 238 2.30 -7.74 -13.66
C HIS A 238 3.82 -7.46 -13.68
N ASP A 239 4.46 -7.49 -14.85
CA ASP A 239 5.93 -7.39 -14.96
C ASP A 239 6.50 -6.17 -14.24
N LYS A 240 5.82 -5.02 -14.33
CA LYS A 240 6.21 -3.80 -13.60
C LYS A 240 6.13 -3.92 -12.07
N VAL A 241 5.30 -4.81 -11.53
CA VAL A 241 5.31 -5.14 -10.09
C VAL A 241 6.57 -5.94 -9.75
N LEU A 242 6.91 -6.96 -10.55
CA LEU A 242 8.13 -7.76 -10.36
C LEU A 242 9.40 -6.91 -10.48
N GLU A 243 9.47 -6.02 -11.47
CA GLU A 243 10.55 -5.04 -11.61
C GLU A 243 10.66 -4.13 -10.38
N THR A 244 9.53 -3.72 -9.78
CA THR A 244 9.53 -2.89 -8.58
C THR A 244 10.07 -3.68 -7.39
N PHE A 245 9.65 -4.93 -7.20
CA PHE A 245 10.22 -5.81 -6.17
C PHE A 245 11.73 -5.95 -6.34
N ALA A 246 12.20 -6.28 -7.55
CA ALA A 246 13.62 -6.44 -7.83
C ALA A 246 14.41 -5.15 -7.57
N GLU A 247 13.85 -3.99 -7.89
CA GLU A 247 14.44 -2.70 -7.54
C GLU A 247 14.52 -2.50 -6.03
N ARG A 248 13.46 -2.82 -5.26
CA ARG A 248 13.48 -2.71 -3.79
C ARG A 248 14.49 -3.64 -3.13
N VAL A 249 14.81 -4.77 -3.76
CA VAL A 249 15.89 -5.65 -3.30
C VAL A 249 17.24 -5.01 -3.64
N THR A 250 17.46 -4.68 -4.92
CA THR A 250 18.77 -4.25 -5.42
C THR A 250 19.20 -2.87 -4.92
N GLU A 251 18.27 -1.95 -4.65
CA GLU A 251 18.58 -0.61 -4.12
C GLU A 251 19.23 -0.66 -2.73
N GLN A 252 19.02 -1.74 -1.97
CA GLN A 252 19.66 -1.95 -0.66
C GLN A 252 21.18 -2.15 -0.77
N MET A 253 21.65 -2.60 -1.94
CA MET A 253 23.07 -2.77 -2.25
C MET A 253 23.68 -1.51 -2.90
N GLY A 254 22.88 -0.47 -3.11
CA GLY A 254 23.33 0.79 -3.68
C GLY A 254 24.27 1.55 -2.73
N ALA A 255 25.02 2.52 -3.28
CA ALA A 255 25.91 3.36 -2.48
C ALA A 255 25.17 4.18 -1.42
N ASN A 256 23.91 4.56 -1.71
CA ASN A 256 23.03 5.30 -0.81
C ASN A 256 21.70 4.55 -0.71
N PRO A 257 21.61 3.49 0.12
CA PRO A 257 20.36 2.77 0.31
C PRO A 257 19.25 3.71 0.80
N PRO A 258 18.03 3.64 0.21
CA PRO A 258 16.90 4.44 0.72
C PRO A 258 16.62 4.12 2.19
N PRO A 259 16.22 5.12 2.99
CA PRO A 259 15.87 4.86 4.38
C PRO A 259 14.66 3.92 4.45
N ASN A 260 14.64 3.12 5.50
CA ASN A 260 13.55 2.20 5.78
C ASN A 260 13.12 2.38 7.25
N CYS A 261 12.00 1.76 7.61
CA CYS A 261 11.49 1.84 8.96
C CYS A 261 12.15 0.84 9.92
N GLY A 262 12.83 -0.20 9.42
CA GLY A 262 13.39 -1.25 10.27
C GLY A 262 14.58 -0.81 11.12
N ILE A 263 15.25 0.24 10.69
CA ILE A 263 16.29 0.94 11.46
C ILE A 263 15.90 2.41 11.71
N CYS A 264 14.60 2.70 11.89
CA CYS A 264 14.10 4.05 12.14
C CYS A 264 14.90 4.76 13.24
N ALA A 265 15.42 5.94 12.93
CA ALA A 265 16.30 6.69 13.82
C ALA A 265 15.56 7.54 14.87
N TYR A 266 14.23 7.63 14.77
CA TYR A 266 13.39 8.48 15.65
C TYR A 266 12.60 7.70 16.69
N ARG A 267 12.67 6.37 16.66
CA ARG A 267 11.86 5.50 17.51
C ARG A 267 12.77 4.52 18.22
N THR A 268 12.59 4.39 19.53
CA THR A 268 13.14 3.28 20.30
C THR A 268 12.48 1.99 19.82
N GLN A 269 13.26 0.95 19.59
CA GLN A 269 12.74 -0.36 19.23
C GLN A 269 12.82 -1.30 20.43
N VAL A 270 11.75 -2.07 20.65
CA VAL A 270 11.71 -3.13 21.66
C VAL A 270 11.54 -4.46 20.95
N LEU A 271 12.55 -5.32 21.04
CA LEU A 271 12.53 -6.66 20.47
C LEU A 271 12.08 -7.67 21.53
N ALA A 272 11.16 -8.57 21.15
CA ALA A 272 10.72 -9.66 22.01
C ALA A 272 11.67 -10.86 21.90
N GLY A 273 12.29 -11.26 23.01
CA GLY A 273 13.08 -12.48 23.14
C GLY A 273 12.24 -13.70 23.50
N GLU A 274 12.77 -14.91 23.25
CA GLU A 274 12.03 -16.18 23.42
C GLU A 274 11.69 -16.50 24.88
N ASP A 275 12.49 -16.01 25.83
CA ASP A 275 12.26 -16.20 27.28
C ASP A 275 11.35 -15.10 27.89
N GLY A 276 10.71 -14.27 27.05
CA GLY A 276 9.97 -13.08 27.48
C GLY A 276 10.86 -11.89 27.86
N ALA A 277 12.19 -12.04 27.79
CA ALA A 277 13.12 -10.93 27.95
C ALA A 277 13.06 -9.99 26.73
N SER A 278 13.05 -8.68 26.97
CA SER A 278 13.06 -7.67 25.90
C SER A 278 14.44 -7.08 25.68
N VAL A 279 14.78 -6.80 24.43
CA VAL A 279 15.98 -6.04 24.06
C VAL A 279 15.54 -4.67 23.57
N THR A 280 15.98 -3.62 24.26
CA THR A 280 15.70 -2.23 23.89
C THR A 280 16.86 -1.66 23.09
N ILE A 281 16.57 -1.20 21.87
CA ILE A 281 17.51 -0.46 21.03
C ILE A 281 17.07 1.00 21.03
N PRO A 282 17.77 1.90 21.75
CA PRO A 282 17.39 3.31 21.81
C PRO A 282 17.60 3.99 20.45
N ALA A 283 16.82 5.02 20.15
CA ALA A 283 16.90 5.78 18.91
C ALA A 283 18.32 6.35 18.66
N GLU A 284 18.98 6.78 19.73
CA GLU A 284 20.34 7.35 19.71
C GLU A 284 21.41 6.32 19.35
N ALA A 285 21.14 5.02 19.46
CA ALA A 285 22.05 3.97 18.98
C ALA A 285 22.15 3.93 17.44
N ARG A 286 21.30 4.68 16.73
CA ARG A 286 21.26 4.76 15.25
C ARG A 286 21.80 6.09 14.72
N GLN A 287 22.76 6.69 15.43
CA GLN A 287 23.47 7.88 14.97
C GLN A 287 24.13 7.64 13.59
N GLY A 288 24.01 8.63 12.70
CA GLY A 288 24.50 8.54 11.32
C GLY A 288 23.49 7.98 10.30
N HIS A 289 22.29 7.59 10.74
CA HIS A 289 21.22 7.19 9.82
C HIS A 289 20.84 8.35 8.87
N PRO A 290 20.63 8.13 7.56
CA PRO A 290 20.30 9.19 6.58
C PRO A 290 19.09 10.06 6.95
N ALA A 291 18.18 9.53 7.76
CA ALA A 291 17.05 10.27 8.30
C ALA A 291 17.46 11.48 9.16
N PHE A 292 18.62 11.46 9.80
CA PHE A 292 19.15 12.59 10.58
C PHE A 292 19.88 13.66 9.73
N SER A 293 19.92 13.52 8.40
CA SER A 293 20.51 14.54 7.54
C SER A 293 19.73 15.85 7.60
N ASP A 294 20.40 16.97 7.29
CA ASP A 294 19.80 18.31 7.23
C ASP A 294 18.58 18.36 6.29
N THR A 295 18.61 17.52 5.25
CA THR A 295 17.49 17.29 4.34
C THR A 295 17.05 15.82 4.45
N PRO A 296 16.18 15.49 5.41
CA PRO A 296 15.74 14.12 5.61
C PRO A 296 15.07 13.60 4.33
N PRO A 297 15.15 12.30 4.05
CA PRO A 297 14.56 11.75 2.83
C PRO A 297 13.04 11.95 2.79
N PRO A 298 12.42 12.02 1.60
CA PRO A 298 10.99 12.31 1.46
C PRO A 298 10.06 11.45 2.33
N THR A 299 10.34 10.16 2.45
CA THR A 299 9.61 9.21 3.30
C THR A 299 9.60 9.60 4.79
N CYS A 300 10.59 10.37 5.24
CA CYS A 300 10.70 10.83 6.62
C CYS A 300 10.16 12.25 6.84
N VAL A 301 10.06 13.08 5.78
CA VAL A 301 9.73 14.51 5.90
C VAL A 301 8.40 14.74 6.62
N LEU A 302 7.35 14.01 6.21
CA LEU A 302 5.98 14.11 6.76
C LEU A 302 5.63 12.96 7.71
N CYS A 303 6.63 12.22 8.20
CA CYS A 303 6.37 11.08 9.05
C CYS A 303 5.92 11.52 10.46
N LYS A 304 4.71 11.10 10.87
CA LYS A 304 4.12 11.40 12.18
C LYS A 304 4.95 10.94 13.39
N TYR A 305 5.84 9.97 13.20
CA TYR A 305 6.74 9.50 14.26
C TYR A 305 7.96 10.40 14.44
N ARG A 306 8.28 11.26 13.47
CA ARG A 306 9.46 12.12 13.47
C ARG A 306 9.14 13.52 13.94
N VAL A 307 8.08 14.11 13.40
CA VAL A 307 7.66 15.49 13.66
C VAL A 307 6.19 15.51 13.99
N GLN A 308 5.76 16.57 14.68
CA GLN A 308 4.36 16.81 14.93
C GLN A 308 3.61 16.98 13.60
N VAL A 309 2.66 16.08 13.35
CA VAL A 309 1.68 16.18 12.27
C VAL A 309 0.32 16.40 12.91
N LEU A 310 -0.47 17.33 12.36
CA LEU A 310 -1.78 17.70 12.89
C LEU A 310 -2.66 16.46 13.11
N GLY A 311 -3.17 16.28 14.33
CA GLY A 311 -4.02 15.16 14.73
C GLY A 311 -3.27 13.86 15.10
N PHE A 312 -1.93 13.87 15.04
CA PHE A 312 -1.06 12.75 15.40
C PHE A 312 0.05 13.17 16.37
N GLU A 313 -0.19 14.22 17.15
CA GLU A 313 0.76 14.81 18.09
C GLU A 313 1.30 13.79 19.09
N GLY A 314 0.43 12.88 19.56
CA GLY A 314 0.77 11.84 20.54
C GLY A 314 1.61 10.69 19.98
N GLU A 315 1.88 10.65 18.68
CA GLU A 315 2.65 9.57 18.05
C GLU A 315 4.14 9.94 17.81
N VAL A 316 4.55 11.17 18.07
CA VAL A 316 5.95 11.58 17.88
C VAL A 316 6.86 10.76 18.81
N GLY A 317 7.85 10.08 18.24
CA GLY A 317 8.76 9.22 18.99
C GLY A 317 8.16 7.94 19.57
N ALA A 318 6.92 7.58 19.18
CA ALA A 318 6.25 6.38 19.69
C ALA A 318 7.14 5.13 19.53
N VAL A 319 7.13 4.25 20.52
CA VAL A 319 7.93 3.02 20.52
C VAL A 319 7.61 2.16 19.31
N GLN A 320 8.64 1.58 18.68
CA GLN A 320 8.52 0.61 17.61
C GLN A 320 8.47 -0.81 18.21
N GLU A 321 7.27 -1.38 18.24
CA GLU A 321 6.99 -2.71 18.76
C GLU A 321 5.96 -3.44 17.90
N SER A 322 6.05 -4.78 17.84
CA SER A 322 5.09 -5.62 17.12
C SER A 322 3.74 -5.61 17.85
N HIS A 323 2.69 -5.20 17.14
CA HIS A 323 1.33 -5.26 17.69
C HIS A 323 0.63 -6.61 17.39
N HIS A 324 1.26 -7.47 16.59
CA HIS A 324 0.77 -8.81 16.24
C HIS A 324 1.50 -9.93 17.01
N HIS A 325 2.23 -9.61 18.08
CA HIS A 325 2.98 -10.59 18.89
C HIS A 325 2.15 -11.82 19.32
N HIS A 326 0.83 -11.68 19.45
CA HIS A 326 -0.07 -12.75 19.86
C HIS A 326 -0.43 -13.76 18.76
N VAL A 327 -0.12 -13.47 17.48
CA VAL A 327 -0.39 -14.33 16.30
C VAL A 327 0.84 -14.53 15.40
N GLU A 328 1.88 -13.73 15.61
CA GLU A 328 3.15 -13.80 14.88
C GLU A 328 3.74 -15.22 14.93
N GLY A 329 4.07 -15.76 13.75
CA GLY A 329 4.69 -17.09 13.64
C GLY A 329 3.74 -18.29 13.85
N GLN A 330 2.44 -18.08 14.10
CA GLN A 330 1.47 -19.17 14.24
C GLN A 330 1.00 -19.76 12.89
N GLY A 331 1.30 -19.07 11.78
CA GLY A 331 0.93 -19.49 10.43
C GLY A 331 -0.58 -19.67 10.27
N ALA A 332 -0.98 -20.74 9.57
CA ALA A 332 -2.40 -21.06 9.32
C ALA A 332 -3.23 -21.39 10.58
N ASN A 333 -2.58 -21.58 11.74
CA ASN A 333 -3.26 -21.92 13.00
C ASN A 333 -3.74 -20.69 13.80
N ALA A 334 -3.54 -19.47 13.29
CA ALA A 334 -3.94 -18.24 13.98
C ALA A 334 -5.48 -18.11 14.09
N PRO A 335 -6.03 -17.64 15.24
CA PRO A 335 -7.48 -17.50 15.45
C PRO A 335 -8.20 -16.62 14.41
N GLY A 336 -9.40 -17.05 14.00
CA GLY A 336 -10.27 -16.33 13.06
C GLY A 336 -9.91 -16.49 11.57
N SER A 337 -9.16 -17.54 11.21
CA SER A 337 -8.57 -17.74 9.89
C SER A 337 -9.53 -18.06 8.73
N ASN A 338 -10.84 -18.22 8.95
CA ASN A 338 -11.78 -18.49 7.84
C ASN A 338 -13.21 -17.93 8.10
N VAL A 339 -14.04 -17.87 7.05
CA VAL A 339 -15.42 -17.36 7.11
C VAL A 339 -16.39 -18.41 7.66
N ALA A 340 -16.09 -19.70 7.50
CA ALA A 340 -16.93 -20.80 8.00
C ALA A 340 -17.07 -20.77 9.53
N ASP A 341 -16.06 -20.28 10.23
CA ASP A 341 -16.04 -20.14 11.68
C ASP A 341 -16.41 -18.71 12.16
N CYS A 342 -16.88 -17.83 11.26
CA CYS A 342 -17.18 -16.43 11.58
C CYS A 342 -18.64 -16.22 11.99
N ALA A 343 -18.89 -15.85 13.24
CA ALA A 343 -20.24 -15.61 13.76
C ALA A 343 -20.97 -14.37 13.20
N LEU A 344 -20.31 -13.55 12.36
CA LEU A 344 -20.80 -12.25 11.90
C LEU A 344 -20.86 -12.12 10.37
N CYS A 345 -20.53 -13.17 9.63
CA CYS A 345 -20.51 -13.21 8.17
C CYS A 345 -21.12 -14.53 7.71
N ASP A 346 -21.82 -14.52 6.57
CA ASP A 346 -22.47 -15.72 6.04
C ASP A 346 -21.77 -16.19 4.76
N THR A 347 -22.06 -15.56 3.61
CA THR A 347 -21.54 -15.98 2.30
C THR A 347 -20.20 -15.35 1.91
N PHE A 348 -19.85 -14.18 2.46
CA PHE A 348 -18.55 -13.53 2.28
C PHE A 348 -18.22 -12.62 3.49
N CYS A 349 -16.94 -12.32 3.72
CA CYS A 349 -16.54 -11.54 4.90
C CYS A 349 -16.77 -10.03 4.68
N THR A 350 -17.65 -9.46 5.51
CA THR A 350 -18.00 -8.03 5.55
C THR A 350 -17.03 -7.21 6.41
N GLY A 351 -16.30 -7.86 7.33
CA GLY A 351 -15.38 -7.19 8.26
C GLY A 351 -16.06 -6.57 9.50
N MET A 352 -17.35 -6.84 9.71
CA MET A 352 -18.14 -6.33 10.85
C MET A 352 -17.52 -6.61 12.22
N CYS A 353 -16.82 -7.75 12.38
CA CYS A 353 -16.12 -8.09 13.62
C CYS A 353 -15.08 -7.04 14.04
N ARG A 354 -14.43 -6.36 13.08
CA ARG A 354 -13.41 -5.33 13.37
C ARG A 354 -14.04 -3.99 13.78
N LEU A 355 -15.27 -3.73 13.32
CA LEU A 355 -16.01 -2.52 13.68
C LEU A 355 -16.59 -2.63 15.09
N GLN A 356 -17.15 -3.79 15.47
CA GLN A 356 -17.64 -4.03 16.84
C GLN A 356 -16.54 -3.92 17.91
N MET A 357 -15.28 -4.19 17.57
CA MET A 357 -14.15 -4.00 18.49
C MET A 357 -13.73 -2.52 18.65
N GLN A 358 -14.13 -1.64 17.74
CA GLN A 358 -13.77 -0.21 17.75
C GLN A 358 -14.77 0.68 18.52
N ASP A 359 -16.00 0.21 18.76
CA ASP A 359 -17.08 0.97 19.41
C ASP A 359 -16.84 1.30 20.91
N HIS A 360 -15.71 0.88 21.49
CA HIS A 360 -15.38 1.15 22.90
C HIS A 360 -14.45 2.35 23.12
N HIS A 361 -13.94 3.01 22.07
CA HIS A 361 -12.85 3.97 22.22
C HIS A 361 -12.98 5.23 21.34
N HIS A 362 -13.52 6.28 21.97
CA HIS A 362 -13.24 7.72 21.77
C HIS A 362 -14.11 8.53 20.78
N HIS A 363 -15.09 9.22 21.38
CA HIS A 363 -15.57 10.53 20.94
C HIS A 363 -14.57 11.62 21.36
N HIS A 364 -14.12 12.50 20.46
CA HIS A 364 -13.86 13.91 20.78
C HIS A 364 -14.00 14.78 19.53
N HIS A 365 -14.91 15.76 19.62
CA HIS A 365 -15.12 16.87 18.69
C HIS A 365 -14.06 17.95 18.91
N HIS A 366 -13.52 18.55 17.85
CA HIS A 366 -13.13 19.96 17.86
C HIS A 366 -13.30 20.62 16.48
N ASP A 367 -13.88 21.81 16.53
CA ASP A 367 -14.15 22.77 15.46
C ASP A 367 -12.99 23.78 15.37
N HIS A 368 -12.87 24.49 14.24
CA HIS A 368 -12.33 25.86 14.05
C HIS A 368 -11.76 26.07 12.63
N GLY A 369 -12.30 27.06 11.93
CA GLY A 369 -11.81 27.54 10.63
C GLY A 369 -10.84 28.74 10.72
N HIS A 370 -10.28 29.13 9.58
CA HIS A 370 -10.28 30.49 9.01
C HIS A 370 -9.43 30.57 7.71
N HIS A 371 -9.83 31.51 6.86
CA HIS A 371 -9.33 31.84 5.51
C HIS A 371 -7.98 32.59 5.52
N HIS A 372 -7.30 32.70 4.37
CA HIS A 372 -7.01 33.96 3.67
C HIS A 372 -6.25 33.75 2.33
N HIS A 373 -6.63 34.58 1.33
CA HIS A 373 -6.07 34.74 -0.02
C HIS A 373 -4.73 35.51 -0.03
N HIS A 374 -3.95 35.42 -1.12
CA HIS A 374 -3.46 36.57 -1.91
C HIS A 374 -2.82 36.12 -3.24
N ASP A 375 -3.23 36.78 -4.34
CA ASP A 375 -2.71 36.65 -5.71
C ASP A 375 -1.58 37.64 -5.99
N HIS A 376 -0.64 37.26 -6.86
CA HIS A 376 0.17 38.17 -7.67
C HIS A 376 0.49 37.53 -9.04
N ASP A 377 0.03 38.18 -10.11
CA ASP A 377 0.30 37.83 -11.51
C ASP A 377 1.63 38.45 -11.99
N HIS A 378 2.45 37.64 -12.65
CA HIS A 378 3.50 38.08 -13.57
C HIS A 378 3.50 37.20 -14.81
N ASP A 379 3.16 37.80 -15.96
CA ASP A 379 3.17 37.14 -17.27
C ASP A 379 4.60 36.95 -17.79
N HIS A 380 5.02 35.69 -17.89
CA HIS A 380 6.14 35.27 -18.71
C HIS A 380 5.68 34.26 -19.75
N HIS A 381 5.81 34.62 -21.03
CA HIS A 381 5.54 33.72 -22.15
C HIS A 381 6.58 32.59 -22.19
N HIS A 382 6.21 31.45 -21.62
CA HIS A 382 6.96 30.20 -21.74
C HIS A 382 6.20 29.22 -22.64
N HIS A 383 6.92 28.66 -23.61
CA HIS A 383 6.45 27.49 -24.36
C HIS A 383 6.49 26.27 -23.44
N HIS A 384 5.37 26.00 -22.77
CA HIS A 384 5.21 24.83 -21.93
C HIS A 384 4.92 23.58 -22.76
N ALA A 385 5.35 22.41 -22.28
CA ALA A 385 4.88 21.14 -22.80
C ALA A 385 3.34 21.12 -22.77
N PRO A 386 2.66 20.64 -23.82
CA PRO A 386 1.21 20.60 -23.86
C PRO A 386 0.70 19.75 -22.70
N TYR A 387 -0.01 20.38 -21.76
CA TYR A 387 -0.69 19.69 -20.66
C TYR A 387 -1.67 18.67 -21.25
N PRO A 388 -1.60 17.39 -20.88
CA PRO A 388 -2.42 16.34 -21.51
C PRO A 388 -3.93 16.64 -21.53
N HIS A 389 -4.42 17.43 -20.56
CA HIS A 389 -5.85 17.76 -20.42
C HIS A 389 -6.16 19.22 -20.68
N ALA A 390 -5.33 19.91 -21.46
CA ALA A 390 -5.59 21.32 -21.80
C ALA A 390 -7.00 21.51 -22.37
N LYS A 391 -7.55 20.52 -23.10
CA LYS A 391 -8.86 20.57 -23.75
C LYS A 391 -10.01 19.92 -22.97
N HIS A 392 -9.78 19.45 -21.74
CA HIS A 392 -10.82 18.77 -20.97
C HIS A 392 -12.02 19.71 -20.71
N PRO A 393 -13.29 19.25 -20.82
CA PRO A 393 -14.47 20.10 -20.64
C PRO A 393 -14.56 20.81 -19.29
N HIS A 394 -13.96 20.23 -18.25
CA HIS A 394 -13.81 20.80 -16.90
C HIS A 394 -12.39 21.33 -16.60
N GLY A 395 -11.50 21.32 -17.59
CA GLY A 395 -10.12 21.79 -17.47
C GLY A 395 -9.96 23.30 -17.69
N PRO A 396 -8.74 23.79 -18.00
CA PRO A 396 -8.48 25.22 -18.22
C PRO A 396 -9.36 25.90 -19.27
N GLU A 397 -9.79 25.17 -20.31
CA GLU A 397 -10.73 25.69 -21.33
C GLU A 397 -12.12 26.00 -20.76
N SER A 398 -12.54 25.37 -19.66
CA SER A 398 -13.82 25.68 -19.00
C SER A 398 -13.88 27.13 -18.49
N ALA A 399 -12.73 27.70 -18.09
CA ALA A 399 -12.60 29.09 -17.68
C ALA A 399 -12.59 30.08 -18.86
N ARG A 400 -12.36 29.58 -20.09
CA ARG A 400 -12.35 30.39 -21.33
C ARG A 400 -13.74 30.56 -21.96
N LYS A 401 -14.78 29.93 -21.38
CA LYS A 401 -16.18 30.25 -21.71
C LYS A 401 -16.48 31.68 -21.27
N ALA A 402 -16.08 32.65 -22.09
CA ALA A 402 -16.33 34.06 -21.88
C ALA A 402 -17.85 34.32 -21.85
N LYS A 403 -18.27 35.29 -21.02
CA LYS A 403 -19.64 35.77 -20.90
C LYS A 403 -20.32 35.88 -22.27
N ALA A 404 -21.43 35.14 -22.43
CA ALA A 404 -22.35 35.33 -23.54
C ALA A 404 -22.94 36.74 -23.53
#